data_AF-A0A352VJL6-F1
#
_entry.id   AF-A0A352VJL6-F1
#
_cell.length_a   1.000
_cell.length_b   1.000
_cell.length_c   1.000
_cell.angle_alpha   90.00
_cell.angle_beta   90.00
_cell.angle_gamma   90.00
#
_symmetry.space_group_name_H-M   'P 1'
#
loop_
_entity.id
_entity.type
_entity.pdbx_description
1 polymer ?
#
loop_
_entity_poly.entity_id
_entity_poly.type
_entity_poly.pdbx_seq_one_letter_code
_entity_poly.pdbx_strand_id
1 'polypeptide(L)'
;ACGGDDGLAPGEEALVTGTWSGTTTIGLVLTLTMTESSSGVVSGTGTFGSDAAVLDITIQQGSHNFPNLSLTIVAGDDILTFLGTVESQTRIEGRFNGSGLFNAPLTLTKN
;
A
#
# COMPACT_ATOMS: atom_id res chain seq x y z
N ALA A 1 24.85 4.39 21.40
CA ALA A 1 23.47 4.20 20.91
C ALA A 1 23.57 3.52 19.57
N CYS A 2 23.39 2.20 19.52
CA CYS A 2 23.32 1.44 18.28
C CYS A 2 21.94 0.81 18.27
N GLY A 3 21.02 1.43 17.53
CA GLY A 3 19.66 0.96 17.35
C GLY A 3 19.23 1.50 16.00
N GLY A 4 19.44 0.69 14.98
CA GLY A 4 19.16 1.01 13.59
C GLY A 4 18.98 -0.29 12.83
N ASP A 5 18.15 -1.17 13.38
CA ASP A 5 17.59 -2.31 12.65
C ASP A 5 16.11 -1.99 12.48
N ASP A 6 15.81 -1.15 11.49
CA ASP A 6 14.44 -0.79 11.10
C ASP A 6 13.83 -1.88 10.20
N GLY A 7 14.53 -2.99 9.97
CA GLY A 7 14.07 -4.13 9.20
C GLY A 7 13.27 -5.10 10.07
N LEU A 8 12.29 -5.77 9.47
CA LEU A 8 11.52 -6.82 10.14
C LEU A 8 12.46 -7.92 10.65
N ALA A 9 12.43 -8.20 11.95
CA ALA A 9 13.16 -9.34 12.48
C ALA A 9 12.57 -10.64 11.91
N PRO A 10 13.37 -11.72 11.74
CA PRO A 10 12.85 -13.00 11.30
C PRO A 10 11.75 -13.51 12.25
N GLY A 11 10.50 -13.58 11.76
CA GLY A 11 9.33 -13.99 12.54
C GLY A 11 8.50 -12.84 13.13
N GLU A 12 8.84 -11.58 12.85
CA GLU A 12 7.91 -10.46 13.10
C GLU A 12 6.81 -10.42 12.05
N GLU A 13 5.57 -10.49 12.52
CA GLU A 13 4.40 -10.16 11.71
C GLU A 13 4.31 -8.64 11.56
N ALA A 14 4.68 -8.13 10.39
CA ALA A 14 4.51 -6.72 10.05
C ALA A 14 3.03 -6.43 9.77
N LEU A 15 2.33 -5.78 10.70
CA LEU A 15 0.92 -5.48 10.50
C LEU A 15 0.77 -4.34 9.49
N VAL A 16 0.09 -4.62 8.37
CA VAL A 16 -0.21 -3.58 7.37
C VAL A 16 -1.39 -2.70 7.79
N THR A 17 -2.01 -3.00 8.94
CA THR A 17 -3.10 -2.18 9.49
C THR A 17 -2.64 -0.76 9.80
N GLY A 18 -3.36 0.23 9.31
CA GLY A 18 -3.10 1.65 9.52
C GLY A 18 -3.33 2.48 8.27
N THR A 19 -3.00 3.77 8.36
CA THR A 19 -3.04 4.68 7.21
C THR A 19 -1.64 4.78 6.61
N TRP A 20 -1.58 4.67 5.29
CA TRP A 20 -0.38 4.64 4.49
C TRP A 20 -0.50 5.68 3.40
N SER A 21 0.57 6.43 3.17
CA SER A 21 0.59 7.44 2.11
C SER A 21 1.86 7.36 1.29
N GLY A 22 1.75 7.76 0.02
CA GLY A 22 2.88 7.80 -0.88
C GLY A 22 2.57 8.60 -2.13
N THR A 23 3.61 9.03 -2.83
CA THR A 23 3.48 9.77 -4.09
C THR A 23 3.95 8.88 -5.23
N THR A 24 3.10 8.73 -6.24
CA THR A 24 3.44 8.03 -7.48
C THR A 24 4.43 8.84 -8.31
N THR A 25 5.10 8.21 -9.27
CA THR A 25 6.04 8.89 -10.18
C THR A 25 5.41 9.98 -11.03
N ILE A 26 4.09 9.92 -11.24
CA ILE A 26 3.33 10.94 -11.97
C ILE A 26 2.80 12.07 -11.08
N GLY A 27 3.24 12.12 -9.81
CA GLY A 27 2.92 13.21 -8.87
C GLY A 27 1.57 13.07 -8.17
N LEU A 28 0.86 11.95 -8.33
CA LEU A 28 -0.40 11.69 -7.63
C LEU A 28 -0.12 11.15 -6.23
N VAL A 29 -0.82 11.70 -5.24
CA VAL A 29 -0.77 11.25 -3.85
C VAL A 29 -1.80 10.14 -3.66
N LEU A 30 -1.32 9.00 -3.18
CA LEU A 30 -2.14 7.90 -2.71
C LEU A 30 -2.19 7.97 -1.18
N THR A 31 -3.39 7.89 -0.62
CA THR A 31 -3.59 7.57 0.80
C THR A 31 -4.46 6.33 0.89
N LEU A 32 -4.01 5.30 1.61
CA LEU A 32 -4.75 4.06 1.87
C LEU A 32 -4.90 3.87 3.37
N THR A 33 -6.09 3.54 3.83
CA THR A 33 -6.33 3.03 5.17
C THR A 33 -6.61 1.54 5.06
N MET A 34 -5.69 0.74 5.56
CA MET A 34 -5.73 -0.72 5.47
C MET A 34 -6.07 -1.33 6.83
N THR A 35 -6.82 -2.41 6.79
CA THR A 35 -7.10 -3.29 7.93
C THR A 35 -6.80 -4.72 7.50
N GLU A 36 -6.06 -5.43 8.34
CA GLU A 36 -5.67 -6.82 8.12
C GLU A 36 -6.42 -7.74 9.10
N SER A 37 -7.04 -8.80 8.59
CA SER A 37 -7.65 -9.84 9.41
C SER A 37 -6.60 -10.81 9.94
N SER A 38 -6.97 -11.60 10.96
CA SER A 38 -6.12 -12.69 11.47
C SER A 38 -5.80 -13.79 10.46
N SER A 39 -6.45 -13.79 9.29
CA SER A 39 -6.19 -14.73 8.19
C SER A 39 -5.33 -14.10 7.07
N GLY A 40 -4.74 -12.92 7.30
CA GLY A 40 -3.92 -12.20 6.32
C GLY A 40 -4.72 -11.56 5.18
N VAL A 41 -6.05 -11.43 5.33
CA VAL A 41 -6.89 -10.74 4.33
C VAL A 41 -6.84 -9.25 4.62
N VAL A 42 -6.47 -8.47 3.62
CA VAL A 42 -6.37 -7.02 3.72
C VAL A 42 -7.56 -6.39 3.02
N SER A 43 -8.16 -5.41 3.69
CA SER A 43 -9.27 -4.61 3.19
C SER A 43 -9.04 -3.16 3.56
N GLY A 44 -9.77 -2.24 2.94
CA GLY A 44 -9.57 -0.84 3.22
C GLY A 44 -10.15 0.08 2.16
N THR A 45 -9.91 1.36 2.39
CA THR A 45 -10.33 2.44 1.51
C THR A 45 -9.21 3.46 1.41
N GLY A 46 -9.36 4.42 0.52
CA GLY A 46 -8.35 5.45 0.37
C GLY A 46 -8.79 6.55 -0.55
N THR A 47 -7.84 7.38 -0.92
CA THR A 47 -8.02 8.44 -1.89
C THR A 47 -6.83 8.49 -2.83
N PHE A 48 -7.12 8.75 -4.11
CA PHE A 48 -6.14 9.04 -5.13
C PHE A 48 -6.31 10.48 -5.55
N GLY A 49 -5.27 11.31 -5.49
CA GLY A 49 -5.46 12.67 -5.95
C GLY A 49 -4.25 13.59 -5.97
N SER A 50 -4.46 14.72 -6.60
CA SER A 50 -3.66 15.93 -6.46
C SER A 50 -4.55 17.03 -5.87
N ASP A 51 -3.99 18.18 -5.49
CA ASP A 51 -4.74 19.29 -4.84
C ASP A 51 -6.05 19.70 -5.55
N ALA A 52 -6.23 19.38 -6.85
CA ALA A 52 -7.40 19.76 -7.64
C ALA A 52 -8.41 18.62 -7.92
N ALA A 53 -8.05 17.35 -7.74
CA ALA A 53 -8.94 16.22 -8.05
C ALA A 53 -8.62 15.02 -7.15
N VAL A 54 -9.63 14.57 -6.40
CA VAL A 54 -9.56 13.42 -5.49
C VAL A 54 -10.59 12.38 -5.93
N LEU A 55 -10.13 11.15 -6.10
CA LEU A 55 -10.92 9.96 -6.40
C LEU A 55 -10.95 9.06 -5.17
N ASP A 56 -12.15 8.57 -4.83
CA ASP A 56 -12.29 7.58 -3.77
C ASP A 56 -11.75 6.23 -4.23
N ILE A 57 -11.10 5.54 -3.30
CA ILE A 57 -10.49 4.23 -3.51
C ILE A 57 -11.14 3.21 -2.59
N THR A 58 -11.40 2.02 -3.13
CA THR A 58 -11.75 0.83 -2.35
C THR A 58 -10.77 -0.30 -2.64
N ILE A 59 -10.29 -0.98 -1.59
CA ILE A 59 -9.53 -2.23 -1.73
C ILE A 59 -10.55 -3.36 -1.87
N GLN A 60 -10.73 -3.86 -3.09
CA GLN A 60 -11.70 -4.92 -3.37
C GLN A 60 -11.22 -6.28 -2.86
N GLN A 61 -9.92 -6.54 -2.92
CA GLN A 61 -9.30 -7.75 -2.38
C GLN A 61 -7.84 -7.46 -2.01
N GLY A 62 -7.40 -7.89 -0.84
CA GLY A 62 -6.01 -7.79 -0.43
C GLY A 62 -5.54 -9.07 0.27
N SER A 63 -4.28 -9.42 0.06
CA SER A 63 -3.61 -10.55 0.70
C SER A 63 -2.23 -10.13 1.19
N HIS A 64 -1.99 -10.35 2.47
CA HIS A 64 -0.69 -10.17 3.09
C HIS A 64 -0.11 -11.55 3.44
N ASN A 65 1.01 -11.88 2.83
CA ASN A 65 1.80 -13.09 3.06
C ASN A 65 3.22 -12.65 3.38
N PHE A 66 3.47 -12.34 4.65
CA PHE A 66 4.71 -11.80 5.21
C PHE A 66 5.97 -12.15 4.38
N PRO A 67 6.70 -11.16 3.81
CA PRO A 67 6.47 -9.70 3.81
C PRO A 67 5.71 -9.19 2.56
N ASN A 68 5.09 -10.06 1.77
CA ASN A 68 4.50 -9.67 0.49
C ASN A 68 3.05 -9.21 0.67
N LEU A 69 2.71 -8.08 0.07
CA LEU A 69 1.37 -7.51 0.03
C LEU A 69 0.89 -7.42 -1.41
N SER A 70 -0.31 -7.94 -1.68
CA SER A 70 -0.99 -7.78 -2.95
C SER A 70 -2.36 -7.17 -2.72
N LEU A 71 -2.67 -6.07 -3.40
CA LEU A 71 -3.95 -5.37 -3.31
C LEU A 71 -4.55 -5.20 -4.70
N THR A 72 -5.83 -5.52 -4.82
CA THR A 72 -6.70 -5.11 -5.92
C THR A 72 -7.49 -3.90 -5.47
N ILE A 73 -7.30 -2.80 -6.18
CA ILE A 73 -7.76 -1.47 -5.82
C ILE A 73 -8.68 -0.95 -6.92
N VAL A 74 -9.84 -0.42 -6.54
CA VAL A 74 -10.80 0.20 -7.45
C VAL A 74 -10.85 1.69 -7.18
N ALA A 75 -10.64 2.49 -8.22
CA ALA A 75 -10.68 3.96 -8.17
C ALA A 75 -11.59 4.47 -9.30
N GLY A 76 -12.84 4.79 -9.00
CA GLY A 76 -13.86 5.07 -10.02
C GLY A 76 -14.10 3.85 -10.92
N ASP A 77 -13.94 4.03 -12.24
CA ASP A 77 -14.08 2.96 -13.23
C ASP A 77 -12.77 2.16 -13.45
N ASP A 78 -11.67 2.57 -12.82
CA ASP A 78 -10.36 1.97 -12.97
C ASP A 78 -10.10 0.87 -11.94
N ILE A 79 -9.49 -0.23 -12.39
CA ILE A 79 -8.97 -1.29 -11.53
C ILE A 79 -7.45 -1.28 -11.60
N LEU A 80 -6.83 -1.19 -10.44
CA LEU A 80 -5.39 -1.16 -10.22
C LEU A 80 -4.97 -2.35 -9.35
N THR A 81 -3.77 -2.85 -9.57
CA THR A 81 -3.12 -3.85 -8.75
C THR A 81 -1.85 -3.26 -8.15
N PHE A 82 -1.78 -3.24 -6.83
CA PHE A 82 -0.57 -2.89 -6.09
C PHE A 82 0.10 -4.17 -5.60
N LEU A 83 1.37 -4.34 -5.95
CA LEU A 83 2.22 -5.40 -5.44
C LEU A 83 3.33 -4.74 -4.64
N GLY A 84 3.43 -5.05 -3.35
CA GLY A 84 4.41 -4.47 -2.45
C GLY A 84 5.09 -5.49 -1.54
N THR A 85 6.23 -5.09 -1.01
CA THR A 85 6.99 -5.77 0.02
C THR A 85 7.04 -4.86 1.23
N VAL A 86 6.59 -5.37 2.36
CA VAL A 86 6.64 -4.70 3.66
C VAL A 86 8.08 -4.79 4.15
N GLU A 87 8.83 -3.70 4.00
CA GLU A 87 10.23 -3.62 4.40
C GLU A 87 10.36 -3.38 5.92
N SER A 88 9.40 -2.67 6.50
CA SER A 88 9.33 -2.39 7.94
C SER A 88 7.90 -2.11 8.38
N GLN A 89 7.71 -1.96 9.70
CA GLN A 89 6.44 -1.53 10.30
C GLN A 89 5.90 -0.19 9.77
N THR A 90 6.76 0.60 9.10
CA THR A 90 6.43 1.95 8.60
C THR A 90 6.64 2.11 7.11
N ARG A 91 7.12 1.09 6.38
CA ARG A 91 7.53 1.22 4.98
C ARG A 91 7.13 0.00 4.14
N ILE A 92 6.41 0.28 3.06
CA ILE A 92 6.09 -0.71 2.01
C ILE A 92 6.63 -0.17 0.70
N GLU A 93 7.51 -0.95 0.05
CA GLU A 93 7.93 -0.67 -1.31
C GLU A 93 7.10 -1.50 -2.27
N GLY A 94 6.58 -0.88 -3.32
CA GLY A 94 5.75 -1.61 -4.26
C GLY A 94 5.63 -0.95 -5.61
N ARG A 95 4.73 -1.52 -6.41
CA ARG A 95 4.50 -1.13 -7.78
C ARG A 95 3.02 -1.22 -8.12
N PHE A 96 2.54 -0.20 -8.83
CA PHE A 96 1.22 -0.17 -9.41
C PHE A 96 1.20 -0.68 -10.84
N ASN A 97 0.16 -1.45 -11.14
CA ASN A 97 -0.15 -1.97 -12.46
C ASN A 97 -1.64 -1.77 -12.73
N GLY A 98 -2.01 -1.34 -13.94
CA GLY A 98 -3.41 -1.09 -14.32
C GLY A 98 -3.65 0.36 -14.75
N SER A 99 -4.76 0.61 -15.45
CA SER A 99 -5.15 1.93 -16.00
C SER A 99 -3.98 2.72 -16.62
N GLY A 100 -3.23 2.08 -17.53
CA GLY A 100 -2.09 2.70 -18.22
C GLY A 100 -0.81 2.85 -17.38
N LEU A 101 -0.84 2.56 -16.08
CA LEU A 101 0.34 2.42 -15.23
C LEU A 101 0.90 1.00 -15.40
N PHE A 102 2.15 0.92 -15.84
CA PHE A 102 2.88 -0.34 -15.95
C PHE A 102 4.09 -0.29 -15.04
N ASN A 103 4.05 -1.13 -14.00
CA ASN A 103 5.18 -1.29 -13.09
C ASN A 103 5.64 0.05 -12.46
N ALA A 104 4.68 0.94 -12.19
CA ALA A 104 4.95 2.27 -11.67
C ALA A 104 5.37 2.16 -10.19
N PRO A 105 6.61 2.54 -9.83
CA PRO A 105 7.09 2.37 -8.46
C PRO A 105 6.37 3.32 -7.51
N LEU A 106 6.11 2.84 -6.31
CA LEU A 106 5.51 3.59 -5.23
C LEU A 106 6.08 3.11 -3.90
N THR A 107 6.45 4.06 -3.05
CA THR A 107 6.76 3.78 -1.65
C THR A 107 5.62 4.33 -0.80
N LEU A 108 5.05 3.45 0.02
CA LEU A 108 4.07 3.81 1.03
C LEU A 108 4.75 3.91 2.38
N THR A 109 4.49 5.00 3.07
CA THR A 109 4.94 5.25 4.43
C THR A 109 3.73 5.29 5.34
N LYS A 110 3.83 4.67 6.52
CA LYS A 110 2.77 4.69 7.51
C LYS A 110 2.69 6.07 8.16
N ASN A 111 1.46 6.61 8.26
CA ASN A 111 1.17 7.88 8.91
C ASN A 111 1.04 7.72 10.43
#